data_AF-A0A2M9FVD2-F1
#
_entry.id   AF-A0A2M9FVD2-F1
#
_cell.length_a   1.000
_cell.length_b   1.000
_cell.length_c   1.000
_cell.angle_alpha   90.00
_cell.angle_beta   90.00
_cell.angle_gamma   90.00
#
_symmetry.space_group_name_H-M   'P 1'
#
loop_
_entity.id
_entity.type
_entity.pdbx_description
1 polymer ?
#
loop_
_entity_poly.entity_id
_entity_poly.type
_entity_poly.pdbx_seq_one_letter_code
_entity_poly.pdbx_strand_id
1 'polypeptide(L)'
;MELDDAGLDPERIAAAIHDQLGETIGPVPVRDIARRLDITKIREAPLNKVEGILVTTPERPEGVIAVNGNSPSRRQRCTLAHEPGHLLMAHQRMVRQDGSGVPAPT
;
A
#
# COMPACT_ATOMS: atom_id res chain seq x y z
N MET A 1 3.77 -15.41 7.19
CA MET A 1 4.14 -14.65 8.39
C MET A 1 5.56 -14.15 8.18
N GLU A 2 5.72 -13.16 7.30
CA GLU A 2 7.02 -12.56 6.97
C GLU A 2 6.91 -11.04 6.90
N LEU A 3 5.76 -10.52 6.44
CA LEU A 3 5.46 -9.08 6.48
C LEU A 3 5.34 -8.54 7.92
N ASP A 4 4.96 -9.38 8.88
CA ASP A 4 4.87 -8.99 10.30
C ASP A 4 6.27 -8.83 10.94
N ASP A 5 7.30 -9.51 10.41
CA ASP A 5 8.68 -9.48 10.92
C ASP A 5 9.59 -8.44 10.21
N ALA A 6 9.09 -7.82 9.14
CA ALA A 6 9.79 -6.77 8.41
C ALA A 6 9.90 -5.46 9.22
N GLY A 7 9.03 -5.25 10.22
CA GLY A 7 8.95 -4.00 10.98
C GLY A 7 8.51 -2.81 10.10
N LEU A 8 8.78 -1.57 10.54
CA LEU A 8 8.50 -0.35 9.77
C LEU A 8 9.55 -0.06 8.67
N ASP A 9 10.40 -1.02 8.34
CA ASP A 9 11.44 -0.84 7.33
C ASP A 9 10.83 -1.04 5.91
N PRO A 10 10.68 0.03 5.12
CA PRO A 10 10.04 -0.05 3.81
C PRO A 10 10.81 -0.93 2.83
N GLU A 11 12.14 -1.04 2.96
CA GLU A 11 12.95 -1.89 2.09
C GLU A 11 12.72 -3.37 2.40
N ARG A 12 12.63 -3.73 3.69
CA ARG A 12 12.33 -5.10 4.12
C ARG A 12 10.90 -5.52 3.76
N ILE A 13 9.92 -4.62 3.91
CA ILE A 13 8.54 -4.89 3.49
C ILE A 13 8.49 -5.14 1.98
N ALA A 14 9.14 -4.27 1.19
CA ALA A 14 9.17 -4.43 -0.26
C ALA A 14 9.85 -5.75 -0.67
N ALA A 15 10.97 -6.11 -0.05
CA ALA A 15 11.67 -7.36 -0.30
C ALA A 15 10.79 -8.58 0.00
N ALA A 16 10.13 -8.61 1.17
CA ALA A 16 9.23 -9.70 1.54
C ALA A 16 8.00 -9.81 0.62
N ILE A 17 7.48 -8.69 0.09
CA ILE A 17 6.45 -8.70 -0.95
C ILE A 17 6.98 -9.32 -2.24
N HIS A 18 8.21 -8.96 -2.65
CA HIS A 18 8.84 -9.54 -3.83
C HIS A 18 9.10 -11.05 -3.68
N ASP A 19 9.58 -11.50 -2.52
CA ASP A 19 9.81 -12.92 -2.25
C ASP A 19 8.51 -13.73 -2.29
N GLN A 20 7.41 -13.19 -1.76
CA GLN A 20 6.09 -13.85 -1.81
C GLN A 20 5.48 -13.90 -3.22
N LEU A 21 5.73 -12.88 -4.04
CA LEU A 21 5.20 -12.81 -5.41
C LEU A 21 6.08 -13.54 -6.44
N GLY A 22 7.34 -13.82 -6.10
CA GLY A 22 8.35 -14.37 -7.00
C GLY A 22 8.86 -13.36 -8.03
N GLU A 23 9.71 -13.82 -8.96
CA GLU A 23 10.18 -12.98 -10.08
C GLU A 23 8.99 -12.53 -10.94
N THR A 24 8.85 -11.21 -11.06
CA THR A 24 7.85 -10.60 -11.94
C THR A 24 8.49 -10.23 -13.26
N ILE A 25 8.07 -10.89 -14.34
CA ILE A 25 8.52 -10.56 -15.70
C ILE A 25 7.71 -9.35 -16.18
N GLY A 26 8.39 -8.23 -16.40
CA GLY A 26 7.80 -7.00 -16.93
C GLY A 26 7.35 -6.00 -15.85
N PRO A 27 6.62 -4.95 -16.24
CA PRO A 27 6.24 -3.89 -15.31
C PRO A 27 5.24 -4.40 -14.26
N VAL A 28 5.47 -4.05 -12.99
CA VAL A 28 4.55 -4.33 -11.88
C VAL A 28 3.11 -3.89 -12.25
N PRO A 29 2.10 -4.79 -12.14
CA PRO A 29 0.72 -4.54 -12.54
C PRO A 29 -0.03 -3.71 -11.49
N VAL A 30 0.43 -2.47 -11.28
CA VAL A 30 -0.03 -1.57 -10.20
C VAL A 30 -1.55 -1.35 -10.16
N ARG A 31 -2.22 -1.37 -11.32
CA ARG A 31 -3.70 -1.26 -11.42
C ARG A 31 -4.41 -2.50 -10.92
N ASP A 32 -3.84 -3.69 -11.13
CA ASP A 32 -4.43 -4.96 -10.68
C ASP A 32 -4.23 -5.15 -9.19
N ILE A 33 -3.08 -4.71 -8.67
CA ILE A 33 -2.80 -4.66 -7.24
C ILE A 33 -3.81 -3.73 -6.56
N ALA A 34 -3.96 -2.49 -7.06
CA ALA A 34 -4.93 -1.55 -6.52
C ALA A 34 -6.36 -2.11 -6.49
N ARG A 35 -6.81 -2.75 -7.58
CA ARG A 35 -8.13 -3.40 -7.65
C ARG A 35 -8.32 -4.50 -6.61
N ARG A 36 -7.27 -5.29 -6.33
CA ARG A 36 -7.29 -6.33 -5.28
C ARG A 36 -7.30 -5.77 -3.86
N LEU A 37 -6.95 -4.50 -3.69
CA LEU A 37 -7.04 -3.74 -2.44
C LEU A 37 -8.34 -2.92 -2.37
N ASP A 38 -9.38 -3.36 -3.09
CA ASP A 38 -10.68 -2.71 -3.16
C ASP A 38 -10.65 -1.25 -3.63
N ILE A 39 -9.60 -0.82 -4.35
CA ILE A 39 -9.59 0.47 -5.03
C ILE A 39 -10.41 0.35 -6.31
N THR A 40 -11.68 0.71 -6.24
CA THR A 40 -12.67 0.51 -7.32
C THR A 40 -12.59 1.57 -8.40
N LYS A 41 -11.89 2.70 -8.15
CA LYS A 41 -11.74 3.78 -9.12
C LYS A 41 -10.36 4.42 -9.10
N ILE A 42 -9.76 4.51 -10.29
CA ILE A 42 -8.51 5.23 -10.55
C ILE A 42 -8.80 6.27 -11.64
N ARG A 43 -8.54 7.55 -11.36
CA ARG A 43 -8.77 8.63 -12.33
C ARG A 43 -7.53 9.51 -12.50
N GLU A 44 -7.24 9.86 -13.74
CA GLU A 44 -6.30 10.93 -14.07
C GLU A 44 -7.04 12.27 -14.02
N ALA A 45 -6.52 13.23 -13.27
CA ALA A 45 -7.06 14.58 -13.18
C ALA A 45 -5.92 15.60 -13.19
N PRO A 46 -6.12 16.81 -13.73
CA PRO A 46 -5.12 17.86 -13.60
C PRO A 46 -5.03 18.27 -12.13
N LEU A 47 -4.00 17.79 -11.43
CA LEU A 47 -3.76 18.12 -10.03
C LEU A 47 -2.68 19.20 -9.95
N ASN A 48 -2.89 20.16 -9.06
CA ASN A 48 -1.92 21.20 -8.79
C ASN A 48 -1.25 20.92 -7.45
N LYS A 49 0.10 20.97 -7.43
CA LYS A 49 0.94 20.83 -6.22
C LYS A 49 0.94 19.44 -5.56
N VAL A 50 0.15 18.48 -6.03
CA VAL A 50 0.13 17.10 -5.54
C VAL A 50 0.17 16.13 -6.71
N GLU A 51 0.83 14.99 -6.50
CA GLU A 51 0.99 13.96 -7.54
C GLU A 51 -0.13 12.92 -7.50
N GLY A 52 -0.70 12.67 -6.32
CA GLY A 52 -1.76 11.69 -6.09
C GLY A 52 -2.56 11.98 -4.85
N ILE A 53 -3.75 11.37 -4.78
CA ILE A 53 -4.65 11.41 -3.63
C ILE A 53 -5.32 10.04 -3.52
N LEU A 54 -5.16 9.38 -2.38
CA LEU A 54 -6.01 8.27 -1.94
C LEU A 54 -7.17 8.79 -1.08
N VAL A 55 -8.38 8.37 -1.40
CA VAL A 55 -9.56 8.56 -0.55
C VAL A 55 -10.12 7.19 -0.20
N THR A 56 -10.17 6.89 1.09
CA THR A 56 -10.87 5.75 1.69
C THR A 56 -11.79 6.28 2.79
N THR A 57 -12.84 5.54 3.13
CA THR A 57 -13.77 5.91 4.20
C THR A 57 -13.98 4.72 5.11
N PRO A 58 -14.04 4.86 6.45
CA PRO A 58 -14.30 3.74 7.35
C PRO A 58 -15.62 3.00 7.04
N GLU A 59 -16.60 3.71 6.46
CA GLU A 59 -17.94 3.21 6.18
C GLU A 59 -18.05 2.50 4.81
N ARG A 60 -17.01 2.59 3.96
CA ARG A 60 -16.96 1.87 2.68
C ARG A 60 -15.63 1.12 2.57
N PRO A 61 -15.64 -0.19 2.30
CA PRO A 61 -14.40 -0.94 2.10
C PRO A 61 -13.66 -0.52 0.82
N GLU A 62 -14.28 0.30 -0.03
CA GLU A 62 -13.73 0.68 -1.33
C GLU A 62 -12.92 1.99 -1.29
N GLY A 63 -11.78 1.99 -1.99
CA GLY A 63 -10.92 3.15 -2.17
C GLY A 63 -11.01 3.81 -3.55
N VAL A 64 -10.67 5.09 -3.63
CA VAL A 64 -10.55 5.83 -4.88
C VAL A 64 -9.19 6.53 -4.94
N ILE A 65 -8.49 6.40 -6.07
CA ILE A 65 -7.23 7.10 -6.34
C ILE A 65 -7.42 8.14 -7.45
N ALA A 66 -6.92 9.34 -7.21
CA ALA A 66 -6.64 10.31 -8.26
C ALA A 66 -5.13 10.42 -8.47
N VAL A 67 -4.67 10.43 -9.72
CA VAL A 67 -3.28 10.71 -10.11
C VAL A 67 -3.21 11.98 -10.95
N ASN A 68 -2.09 12.70 -10.84
CA ASN A 68 -1.87 13.92 -11.60
C ASN A 68 -1.70 13.61 -13.09
N GLY A 69 -2.70 13.97 -13.90
CA GLY A 69 -2.69 13.80 -15.34
C GLY A 69 -1.65 14.66 -16.07
N ASN A 70 -1.13 15.71 -15.42
CA ASN A 70 -0.04 16.52 -15.97
C ASN A 70 1.34 15.84 -15.82
N SER A 71 1.44 14.81 -14.99
CA SER A 71 2.71 14.12 -14.73
C SER A 71 3.00 13.07 -15.80
N PRO A 72 4.28 12.79 -16.14
CA PRO A 72 4.63 11.72 -17.07
C PRO A 72 4.12 10.35 -16.61
N SER A 73 3.80 9.44 -17.54
CA SER A 73 3.21 8.14 -17.22
C SER A 73 4.04 7.30 -16.23
N ARG A 74 5.37 7.42 -16.26
CA ARG A 74 6.26 6.78 -15.26
C ARG A 74 5.98 7.28 -13.85
N ARG A 75 5.78 8.58 -13.69
CA ARG A 75 5.50 9.23 -12.41
C ARG A 75 4.09 8.86 -11.93
N GLN A 76 3.10 8.89 -12.81
CA GLN A 76 1.74 8.44 -12.49
C GLN A 76 1.70 6.98 -12.01
N ARG A 77 2.45 6.07 -12.66
CA ARG A 77 2.57 4.68 -12.21
C ARG A 77 3.20 4.54 -10.83
N CYS A 78 4.23 5.34 -10.54
CA CYS A 78 4.86 5.37 -9.23
C CYS A 78 3.88 5.87 -8.17
N THR A 79 3.18 6.98 -8.43
CA THR A 79 2.13 7.49 -7.55
C THR A 79 1.03 6.47 -7.31
N LEU A 80 0.55 5.80 -8.36
CA LEU A 80 -0.48 4.78 -8.23
C LEU A 80 -0.02 3.57 -7.38
N ALA A 81 1.29 3.26 -7.34
CA ALA A 81 1.83 2.26 -6.44
C ALA A 81 2.02 2.79 -5.01
N HIS A 82 2.33 4.08 -4.88
CA HIS A 82 2.58 4.76 -3.61
C HIS A 82 1.33 4.86 -2.74
N GLU A 83 0.21 5.29 -3.33
CA GLU A 83 -1.05 5.52 -2.60
C GLU A 83 -1.57 4.25 -1.86
N PRO A 84 -1.67 3.05 -2.49
CA PRO A 84 -2.04 1.83 -1.76
C PRO A 84 -1.00 1.40 -0.72
N GLY A 85 0.28 1.77 -0.90
CA GLY A 85 1.32 1.54 0.11
C GLY A 85 1.00 2.25 1.43
N HIS A 86 0.51 3.49 1.37
CA HIS A 86 0.04 4.21 2.55
C HIS A 86 -1.11 3.49 3.26
N LEU A 87 -2.06 2.94 2.50
CA LEU A 87 -3.18 2.19 3.07
C LEU A 87 -2.69 0.96 3.84
N LEU A 88 -1.85 0.14 3.20
CA LEU A 88 -1.32 -1.08 3.80
C LEU A 88 -0.52 -0.79 5.07
N MET A 89 0.36 0.22 5.04
CA MET A 89 1.16 0.62 6.20
C MET A 89 0.30 1.21 7.33
N ALA A 90 -0.78 1.93 7.02
CA ALA A 90 -1.70 2.47 8.03
C ALA A 90 -2.55 1.37 8.70
N HIS A 91 -2.88 0.30 7.99
CA HIS A 91 -3.67 -0.82 8.53
C HIS A 91 -2.84 -1.85 9.30
N GLN A 92 -1.51 -1.83 9.18
CA GLN A 92 -0.64 -2.58 10.09
C GLN A 92 -0.69 -1.96 11.49
N ARG A 93 -1.54 -2.51 12.38
CA ARG A 93 -1.48 -2.21 13.81
C ARG A 93 -0.16 -2.75 14.35
N MET A 94 0.69 -1.86 14.86
CA MET A 94 1.82 -2.23 15.71
C MET A 94 1.33 -3.08 16.88
N VAL A 95 1.54 -4.39 16.82
CA VAL A 95 1.64 -5.19 18.04
C VAL A 95 3.05 -4.93 18.55
N ARG A 96 3.18 -4.10 19.58
CA ARG A 96 4.41 -4.10 20.38
C ARG A 96 4.52 -5.52 20.92
N GLN A 97 5.52 -6.30 20.49
CA GLN A 97 5.92 -7.45 21.28
C GLN A 97 6.60 -6.89 22.53
N ASP A 98 5.82 -6.65 23.60
CA ASP A 98 6.42 -6.57 24.92
C ASP A 98 6.79 -8.00 25.32
N GLY A 99 8.10 -8.25 25.42
CA GLY A 99 8.64 -9.51 25.89
C GLY A 99 8.41 -9.75 27.39
N SER A 100 7.17 -9.67 27.86
CA SER A 100 6.79 -10.11 29.20
C SER A 100 5.48 -10.90 29.16
N GLY A 101 5.58 -12.13 28.63
CA GLY A 101 4.58 -13.15 28.91
C GLY A 101 4.61 -13.50 30.40
N VAL A 102 3.76 -12.85 31.19
CA VAL A 102 3.34 -13.38 32.49
C VAL A 102 1.95 -13.99 32.29
N PRO A 103 1.75 -15.30 32.48
CA PRO A 103 0.42 -15.89 32.36
C PRO A 103 -0.47 -15.40 33.50
N ALA A 104 -1.73 -15.09 33.17
CA ALA A 104 -2.74 -14.71 34.14
C ALA A 104 -3.00 -15.86 35.14
N PRO A 105 -3.08 -15.60 36.46
CA PRO A 105 -3.47 -16.62 37.42
C PRO A 105 -4.95 -16.93 37.30
N THR A 106 -5.26 -18.24 37.34
CA THR A 106 -6.60 -18.83 37.45
C THR A 106 -7.36 -18.35 38.69
#